data_AF-A0A831W380-F1
#
_entry.id   AF-A0A831W380-F1
#
_cell.length_a   1.000
_cell.length_b   1.000
_cell.length_c   1.000
_cell.angle_alpha   90.00
_cell.angle_beta   90.00
_cell.angle_gamma   90.00
#
_symmetry.space_group_name_H-M   'P 1'
#
loop_
_entity.id
_entity.type
_entity.pdbx_description
1 polymer ?
#
loop_
_entity_poly.entity_id
_entity_poly.type
_entity_poly.pdbx_seq_one_letter_code
_entity_poly.pdbx_strand_id
1 'polypeptide(L)' 'TVGAQSFDIVKPSSRCVLTTVDPDTGVKDPGLQPLRTLSGYRRTADGVIFGQNAIHESPGVIRVNDVVTVIESE' A
#
# COMPACT_ATOMS: atom_id res chain seq x y z
N THR A 1 9.39 7.00 -11.46
CA THR A 1 9.56 5.73 -12.19
C THR A 1 10.02 4.63 -11.25
N VAL A 2 9.75 3.38 -11.63
CA VAL A 2 10.43 2.19 -11.11
C VAL A 2 11.07 1.51 -12.33
N GLY A 3 12.40 1.53 -12.40
CA GLY A 3 13.12 1.16 -13.62
C GLY A 3 12.71 2.05 -14.79
N ALA A 4 12.27 1.44 -15.88
CA ALA A 4 11.79 2.16 -17.08
C ALA A 4 10.30 2.51 -17.06
N GLN A 5 9.56 2.18 -15.99
CA GLN A 5 8.10 2.34 -15.94
C GLN A 5 7.70 3.55 -15.09
N SER A 6 6.78 4.37 -15.62
CA SER A 6 6.21 5.53 -14.93
C SER A 6 4.94 5.16 -14.17
N PHE A 7 4.75 5.80 -13.02
CA PHE A 7 3.62 5.55 -12.12
C PHE A 7 3.13 6.86 -11.52
N ASP A 8 1.82 7.06 -11.56
CA ASP A 8 1.12 8.15 -10.88
C ASP A 8 0.59 7.68 -9.53
N ILE A 9 0.92 8.42 -8.47
CA ILE A 9 0.36 8.16 -7.13
C ILE A 9 -0.99 8.85 -7.03
N VAL A 10 -2.08 8.08 -7.07
CA VAL A 10 -3.43 8.64 -7.24
C VAL A 10 -4.22 8.80 -5.95
N LYS A 11 -3.97 7.95 -4.94
CA LYS A 11 -4.63 8.09 -3.64
C LYS A 11 -3.97 7.27 -2.54
N PRO A 12 -4.11 7.69 -1.28
CA PRO A 12 -3.82 6.84 -0.13
C PRO A 12 -4.65 5.57 -0.16
N SER A 13 -4.11 4.48 0.39
CA SER A 13 -4.84 3.22 0.50
C SER A 13 -5.30 2.98 1.93
N SER A 14 -6.61 3.04 2.13
CA SER A 14 -7.23 2.58 3.36
C SER A 14 -7.12 1.06 3.48
N ARG A 15 -6.97 0.59 4.71
CA ARG A 15 -6.88 -0.83 5.04
C ARG A 15 -8.15 -1.31 5.72
N CYS A 16 -8.59 -2.48 5.29
CA CYS A 16 -9.73 -3.17 5.85
C CYS A 16 -9.27 -4.33 6.75
N VAL A 17 -10.24 -5.07 7.28
CA VAL A 17 -10.01 -6.22 8.17
C VAL A 17 -9.15 -7.33 7.57
N LEU A 18 -9.03 -7.40 6.24
CA LEU A 18 -8.26 -8.46 5.58
C LEU A 18 -6.78 -8.48 6.00
N THR A 19 -6.22 -7.33 6.37
CA THR A 19 -4.84 -7.28 6.89
C THR A 19 -4.66 -8.00 8.22
N THR A 20 -5.75 -8.38 8.89
CA THR A 20 -5.74 -9.09 10.18
C THR A 20 -5.83 -10.61 10.04
N VAL A 21 -5.85 -11.12 8.81
CA VAL A 21 -5.85 -12.56 8.53
C VAL A 21 -4.42 -13.01 8.30
N ASP A 22 -3.99 -14.02 9.04
CA ASP A 22 -2.69 -14.66 8.85
C ASP A 22 -2.68 -15.38 7.48
N PRO A 23 -1.69 -15.09 6.60
CA PRO A 23 -1.69 -15.61 5.24
C PRO A 23 -1.37 -17.11 5.14
N ASP A 24 -0.70 -17.70 6.13
CA ASP A 24 -0.31 -19.11 6.12
C ASP A 24 -1.44 -20.01 6.64
N THR A 25 -2.23 -19.51 7.60
CA THR A 25 -3.28 -20.27 8.29
C THR A 25 -4.69 -19.86 7.88
N GLY A 26 -4.87 -18.69 7.29
CA GLY A 26 -6.18 -18.11 7.01
C GLY A 26 -6.97 -17.71 8.26
N VAL A 27 -6.33 -17.71 9.44
CA VAL A 27 -6.98 -17.40 10.72
C VAL A 27 -6.93 -15.90 10.97
N LYS A 28 -8.07 -15.32 11.32
CA LYS A 28 -8.17 -13.93 11.71
C LYS A 28 -7.65 -13.72 13.13
N ASP A 29 -6.77 -12.75 13.32
CA ASP A 29 -6.26 -12.34 14.63
C ASP A 29 -7.42 -11.78 15.51
N PRO A 30 -7.68 -12.35 16.70
CA PRO A 30 -8.79 -11.91 17.57
C PRO A 30 -8.58 -10.50 18.14
N GLY A 31 -7.34 -10.02 18.21
CA GLY A 31 -6.97 -8.66 18.58
C GLY A 31 -7.04 -7.65 17.44
N LEU A 32 -7.42 -8.08 16.23
CA LEU A 32 -7.48 -7.26 15.01
C LEU A 32 -6.14 -6.63 14.64
N GLN A 33 -5.04 -7.31 14.93
CA GLN A 33 -3.71 -6.85 14.54
C GLN A 33 -3.41 -7.18 13.08
N PRO A 34 -2.72 -6.30 12.33
CA PRO A 34 -2.10 -5.04 12.76
C PRO A 34 -3.05 -3.82 12.69
N LEU A 35 -4.29 -4.00 12.25
CA LEU A 35 -5.22 -2.89 11.99
C LEU A 35 -5.52 -2.05 13.24
N ARG A 36 -5.65 -2.69 14.41
CA ARG A 36 -5.81 -1.99 15.69
C ARG A 36 -4.63 -1.06 15.99
N THR A 37 -3.40 -1.54 15.80
CA THR A 37 -2.20 -0.72 16.00
C THR A 37 -2.14 0.43 15.01
N LEU A 38 -2.35 0.16 13.71
CA LEU A 38 -2.39 1.19 12.67
C LEU A 38 -3.46 2.25 12.96
N SER A 39 -4.62 1.86 13.49
CA SER A 39 -5.70 2.80 13.81
C SER A 39 -5.32 3.84 14.87
N GLY A 40 -4.31 3.57 15.70
CA GLY A 40 -3.83 4.48 16.73
C GLY A 40 -3.04 5.67 16.18
N TYR A 41 -2.42 5.55 14.99
CA TYR A 41 -1.53 6.60 14.46
C TYR A 41 -1.64 6.85 12.95
N ARG A 42 -2.44 6.06 12.22
CA ARG A 42 -2.66 6.19 10.77
C ARG A 42 -4.12 6.42 10.39
N ARG A 43 -4.99 6.72 11.37
CA ARG A 43 -6.40 7.01 11.11
C ARG A 43 -6.57 8.43 10.56
N THR A 44 -7.27 8.54 9.43
CA THR A 44 -7.71 9.79 8.79
C THR A 44 -9.24 9.75 8.60
N ALA A 45 -9.81 10.79 7.96
CA ALA A 45 -11.22 10.80 7.56
C ALA A 45 -11.56 9.64 6.60
N ASP A 46 -10.59 9.20 5.79
CA ASP A 46 -10.76 8.14 4.78
C ASP A 46 -10.48 6.72 5.33
N GLY A 47 -10.26 6.59 6.64
CA GLY A 47 -10.00 5.32 7.32
C GLY A 47 -8.56 5.16 7.81
N VAL A 48 -8.11 3.92 8.00
CA VAL A 48 -6.74 3.63 8.46
C VAL A 48 -5.84 3.49 7.25
N ILE A 49 -4.92 4.43 7.05
CA ILE A 49 -4.13 4.54 5.82
C ILE A 49 -2.77 3.84 5.94
N PHE A 50 -2.52 2.89 5.04
CA PHE A 50 -1.21 2.25 4.92
C PHE A 50 -0.91 1.90 3.45
N GLY A 51 0.07 2.59 2.87
CA GLY A 51 0.43 2.48 1.46
C GLY A 51 -0.32 3.46 0.56
N GLN A 52 0.01 3.41 -0.72
CA GLN A 52 -0.51 4.28 -1.78
C GLN A 52 -1.00 3.41 -2.95
N ASN A 53 -2.04 3.87 -3.63
CA ASN A 53 -2.47 3.29 -4.89
C ASN A 53 -1.79 4.05 -6.03
N ALA A 54 -1.24 3.30 -6.99
CA ALA A 54 -0.54 3.85 -8.14
C ALA A 54 -1.12 3.30 -9.45
N ILE A 55 -1.08 4.10 -10.52
CA ILE A 55 -1.48 3.71 -11.87
C ILE A 55 -0.24 3.75 -12.76
N HIS A 56 -0.05 2.73 -13.59
CA HIS A 56 1.03 2.73 -14.60
C HIS A 56 0.55 3.45 -15.87
N GLU A 57 1.44 4.18 -16.53
CA GLU A 57 1.11 4.89 -17.77
C GLU A 57 1.05 3.96 -19.00
N SER A 58 1.78 2.84 -18.97
CA SER A 58 1.80 1.86 -20.06
C SER A 58 2.19 0.46 -19.55
N PRO A 59 1.86 -0.62 -20.28
CA PRO A 59 2.30 -1.96 -19.93
C PRO A 59 3.83 -2.10 -20.00
N GLY A 60 4.41 -2.84 -19.05
CA GLY A 60 5.83 -3.16 -19.06
C GLY A 60 6.24 -4.05 -17.90
N VAL A 61 7.55 -4.18 -17.71
CA VAL A 61 8.14 -5.09 -16.72
C VAL A 61 8.90 -4.29 -15.67
N ILE A 62 8.63 -4.58 -14.40
CA ILE A 62 9.45 -4.17 -13.26
C ILE A 62 10.13 -5.39 -12.66
N ARG A 63 11.29 -5.20 -12.04
CA ARG A 63 12.07 -6.26 -11.38
C ARG A 63 12.50 -5.83 -9.99
N VAL A 64 12.76 -6.83 -9.15
CA VAL A 64 13.43 -6.60 -7.87
C VAL A 64 14.78 -5.91 -8.16
N ASN A 65 15.09 -4.88 -7.37
CA ASN A 65 16.24 -3.99 -7.52
C ASN A 65 16.16 -2.94 -8.64
N ASP A 66 15.02 -2.80 -9.33
CA ASP A 66 14.81 -1.63 -10.18
C ASP A 66 14.88 -0.34 -9.34
N VAL A 67 15.59 0.66 -9.86
CA VAL A 67 15.75 1.95 -9.19
C VAL A 67 14.42 2.68 -9.15
N VAL A 68 14.07 3.22 -7.99
CA VAL A 68 12.95 4.13 -7.83
C VAL A 68 13.44 5.56 -7.94
N THR A 69 12.86 6.33 -8.85
CA THR A 69 13.17 7.74 -9.05
C THR A 69 11.89 8.57 -8.95
N VAL A 70 11.88 9.58 -8.09
CA VAL A 70 10.80 10.56 -8.02
C VAL A 70 11.01 11.55 -9.16
N ILE A 71 10.02 11.71 -10.03
CA ILE A 71 10.11 12.56 -11.22
C ILE A 71 9.52 13.95 -10.93
N GLU A 72 8.45 13.98 -10.14
CA GLU A 72 7.76 15.18 -9.71
C GLU A 72 7.25 14.97 -8.28
N SER A 73 7.25 16.03 -7.48
CA SER A 73 6.68 16.07 -6.15
C SER A 73 6.16 17.48 -5.90
N GLU A 74 4.85 17.62 -5.73
CA GLU A 74 4.23 18.88 -5.26
C GLU A 74 4.55 19.16 -3.78
#